data_AF-A0A9D2IGM6-F1
#
_entry.id   AF-A0A9D2IGM6-F1
#
_cell.length_a   1.000
_cell.length_b   1.000
_cell.length_c   1.000
_cell.angle_alpha   90.00
_cell.angle_beta   90.00
_cell.angle_gamma   90.00
#
_symmetry.space_group_name_H-M   'P 1'
#
loop_
_entity.id
_entity.type
_entity.pdbx_description
1 polymer ?
#
loop_
_entity_poly.entity_id
_entity_poly.type
_entity_poly.pdbx_seq_one_letter_code
_entity_poly.pdbx_strand_id
1 'polypeptide(L)'
;MRSSGILMHISSLPSRYGIGTLGEEALKFVDFLKDSGQEYWQVLPVGPTSYGDSPYQSFSTFAGNPYFIDLELLCGEGLLTAEECEAFPWGEKDDET
;
A
#
# COMPACT_ATOMS: atom_id res chain seq x y z
N MET A 1 -7.18 29.89 5.80
CA MET A 1 -5.99 29.00 5.71
C MET A 1 -6.01 28.36 4.33
N ARG A 2 -4.85 28.21 3.68
CA ARG A 2 -4.69 27.56 2.36
C ARG A 2 -3.81 26.33 2.54
N SER A 3 -4.15 25.24 1.87
CA SER A 3 -3.54 23.92 2.05
C SER A 3 -3.64 23.12 0.75
N SER A 4 -2.73 22.17 0.52
CA SER A 4 -2.73 21.28 -0.64
C SER A 4 -2.43 19.84 -0.23
N GLY A 5 -2.64 18.90 -1.14
CA GLY A 5 -2.40 17.48 -0.91
C GLY A 5 -2.36 16.67 -2.19
N ILE A 6 -2.05 15.38 -2.04
CA ILE A 6 -1.98 14.42 -3.15
C ILE A 6 -3.04 13.33 -2.96
N LEU A 7 -3.72 12.98 -4.05
CA LEU A 7 -4.55 11.78 -4.14
C LEU A 7 -3.69 10.64 -4.68
N MET A 8 -3.43 9.65 -3.85
CA MET A 8 -2.73 8.43 -4.25
C MET A 8 -3.20 7.27 -3.40
N HIS A 9 -3.67 6.18 -4.01
CA HIS A 9 -4.14 5.03 -3.25
C HIS A 9 -2.97 4.19 -2.72
N ILE A 10 -3.17 3.48 -1.60
CA ILE A 10 -2.15 2.62 -0.98
C ILE A 10 -1.66 1.56 -1.97
N SER A 11 -2.58 0.96 -2.74
CA SER A 11 -2.24 -0.06 -3.73
C SER A 11 -1.29 0.43 -4.84
N SER A 12 -1.19 1.73 -5.05
CA SER A 12 -0.33 2.36 -6.07
C SER A 12 1.07 2.69 -5.56
N LEU A 13 1.35 2.52 -4.26
CA LEU A 13 2.69 2.66 -3.74
C LEU A 13 3.62 1.61 -4.39
N PRO A 14 4.90 1.94 -4.61
CA PRO A 14 5.90 0.97 -5.01
C PRO A 14 5.94 -0.20 -4.02
N SER A 15 6.12 -1.42 -4.54
CA SER A 15 6.22 -2.62 -3.70
C SER A 15 7.03 -3.71 -4.40
N ARG A 16 7.63 -4.58 -3.60
CA ARG A 16 8.29 -5.82 -4.04
C ARG A 16 7.29 -6.97 -4.24
N TYR A 17 6.13 -6.89 -3.59
CA TYR A 17 5.17 -7.98 -3.47
C TYR A 17 3.89 -7.75 -4.31
N GLY A 18 4.05 -7.10 -5.46
CA GLY A 18 2.99 -6.90 -6.46
C GLY A 18 1.97 -5.79 -6.17
N ILE A 19 1.80 -5.37 -4.92
CA ILE A 19 0.87 -4.30 -4.52
C ILE A 19 1.45 -3.44 -3.40
N GLY A 20 1.16 -2.13 -3.43
CA GLY A 20 1.53 -1.21 -2.36
C GLY A 20 0.89 -1.55 -1.02
N THR A 21 1.66 -1.40 0.05
CA THR A 21 1.31 -1.78 1.44
C THR A 21 1.48 -0.61 2.40
N LEU A 22 1.04 -0.77 3.65
CA LEU A 22 1.30 0.17 4.76
C LEU A 22 2.65 -0.15 5.44
N GLY A 23 3.72 -0.22 4.64
CA GLY A 23 5.09 -0.50 5.08
C GLY A 23 6.05 0.68 4.91
N GLU A 24 7.32 0.37 4.64
CA GLU A 24 8.39 1.36 4.48
C GLU A 24 8.10 2.38 3.36
N GLU A 25 7.57 1.94 2.22
CA GLU A 25 7.26 2.82 1.09
C GLU A 25 6.12 3.81 1.41
N ALA A 26 5.17 3.42 2.28
CA ALA A 26 4.15 4.36 2.76
C ALA A 26 4.76 5.43 3.68
N LEU A 27 5.70 5.05 4.54
CA LEU A 27 6.42 6.01 5.40
C LEU A 27 7.26 6.98 4.54
N LYS A 28 7.99 6.47 3.55
CA LYS A 28 8.72 7.30 2.58
C LYS A 28 7.81 8.26 1.83
N PHE A 29 6.60 7.83 1.47
CA PHE A 29 5.63 8.73 0.83
C PHE A 29 5.14 9.83 1.76
N VAL A 30 4.93 9.52 3.05
CA VAL A 30 4.59 10.54 4.07
C VAL A 30 5.73 11.54 4.26
N ASP A 31 6.99 11.07 4.30
CA ASP A 31 8.16 11.95 4.35
C ASP A 31 8.24 12.84 3.11
N PHE A 32 7.99 12.28 1.91
CA PHE A 32 7.89 13.06 0.68
C PHE A 32 6.79 14.14 0.74
N LEU A 33 5.59 13.82 1.26
CA LEU A 33 4.51 14.80 1.41
C LEU A 33 4.93 15.95 2.33
N LYS A 34 5.55 15.61 3.47
CA LYS A 34 6.06 16.59 4.43
C LYS A 34 7.13 17.49 3.79
N ASP A 35 8.11 16.91 3.10
CA ASP A 35 9.21 17.63 2.48
C ASP A 35 8.75 18.50 1.30
N SER A 36 7.67 18.10 0.62
CA SER A 36 7.04 18.86 -0.46
C SER A 36 5.97 19.86 0.02
N GLY A 37 5.80 20.03 1.34
CA GLY A 37 4.83 20.95 1.93
C GLY A 37 3.36 20.59 1.69
N GLN A 38 3.08 19.33 1.38
CA GLN A 38 1.71 18.81 1.26
C GLN A 38 1.16 18.51 2.65
N GLU A 39 -0.06 18.99 2.93
CA GLU A 39 -0.72 18.82 4.23
C GLU A 39 -1.68 17.64 4.24
N TYR A 40 -2.14 17.18 3.08
CA TYR A 40 -3.09 16.07 2.96
C TYR A 40 -2.61 14.95 2.06
N TRP A 41 -2.90 13.72 2.49
CA TRP A 41 -2.91 12.52 1.67
C TRP A 41 -4.34 12.02 1.55
N GLN A 42 -4.90 12.07 0.35
CA GLN A 42 -6.22 11.51 0.07
C GLN A 42 -6.07 10.08 -0.47
N VAL A 43 -6.86 9.16 0.07
CA VAL A 43 -6.95 7.76 -0.36
C VAL A 43 -8.39 7.40 -0.74
N LEU A 44 -8.55 6.33 -1.52
CA LEU A 44 -9.82 5.64 -1.76
C LEU A 44 -10.20 4.77 -0.52
N PRO A 45 -11.39 4.14 -0.49
CA PRO A 45 -11.75 3.25 0.62
C PRO A 45 -10.75 2.09 0.79
N VAL A 46 -10.38 1.82 2.04
CA VAL A 46 -9.34 0.84 2.41
C VAL A 46 -9.89 -0.53 2.79
N GLY A 47 -11.16 -0.79 2.51
CA GLY A 47 -11.82 -2.06 2.81
C GLY A 47 -11.43 -3.16 1.83
N PRO A 48 -11.73 -4.44 2.17
CA PRO A 48 -11.53 -5.56 1.26
C PRO A 48 -12.21 -5.30 -0.09
N THR A 49 -11.50 -5.46 -1.19
CA THR A 49 -12.07 -5.36 -2.54
C THR A 49 -12.90 -6.59 -2.87
N SER A 50 -13.90 -6.43 -3.73
CA SER A 50 -14.70 -7.53 -4.28
C SER A 50 -14.61 -7.51 -5.81
N TYR A 51 -15.73 -7.69 -6.50
CA TYR A 51 -15.81 -7.76 -7.95
C TYR A 51 -15.05 -6.61 -8.65
N GLY A 52 -14.12 -6.98 -9.53
CA GLY A 52 -13.32 -6.05 -10.33
C GLY A 52 -12.31 -5.23 -9.53
N ASP A 53 -11.90 -5.71 -8.34
CA ASP A 53 -10.94 -5.06 -7.45
C ASP A 53 -11.30 -3.61 -7.08
N SER A 54 -12.60 -3.29 -7.11
CA SER A 54 -13.09 -1.96 -6.79
C SER A 54 -13.08 -1.71 -5.28
N PRO A 55 -12.41 -0.65 -4.79
CA PRO A 55 -12.44 -0.30 -3.36
C PRO A 55 -13.83 0.16 -2.90
N TYR A 56 -14.73 0.48 -3.84
CA TYR A 56 -16.11 0.90 -3.55
C TYR A 56 -17.09 -0.28 -3.46
N GLN A 57 -16.64 -1.50 -3.76
CA GLN A 57 -17.46 -2.71 -3.68
C GLN A 57 -16.90 -3.62 -2.59
N SER A 58 -16.99 -3.18 -1.33
CA SER A 58 -16.53 -4.01 -0.20
C SER A 58 -17.66 -4.80 0.44
N PHE A 59 -17.33 -6.00 0.94
CA PHE A 59 -18.21 -6.78 1.80
C PHE A 59 -18.32 -6.23 3.24
N SER A 60 -17.46 -5.28 3.62
CA SER A 60 -17.46 -4.67 4.94
C SER A 60 -17.12 -3.19 4.87
N THR A 61 -17.87 -2.37 5.60
CA THR A 61 -17.57 -0.94 5.77
C THR A 61 -16.58 -0.66 6.91
N PHE A 62 -16.15 -1.70 7.64
CA PHE A 62 -15.32 -1.57 8.84
C PHE A 62 -13.96 -2.26 8.75
N ALA A 63 -13.86 -3.35 7.98
CA ALA A 63 -12.62 -4.11 7.87
C ALA A 63 -11.59 -3.36 7.00
N GLY A 64 -10.31 -3.60 7.26
CA GLY A 64 -9.22 -3.23 6.34
C GLY A 64 -8.96 -4.33 5.31
N ASN A 65 -8.45 -3.94 4.14
CA ASN A 65 -8.00 -4.89 3.13
C ASN A 65 -6.69 -5.56 3.58
N PRO A 66 -6.65 -6.90 3.72
CA PRO A 66 -5.42 -7.60 4.13
C PRO A 66 -4.26 -7.44 3.15
N TYR A 67 -4.51 -7.09 1.88
CA TYR A 67 -3.45 -6.83 0.90
C TYR A 67 -2.57 -5.63 1.24
N PHE A 68 -2.99 -4.76 2.17
CA PHE A 68 -2.18 -3.61 2.61
C PHE A 68 -1.29 -3.93 3.81
N ILE A 69 -1.28 -5.17 4.29
CA ILE A 69 -0.34 -5.63 5.30
C ILE A 69 1.04 -5.78 4.67
N ASP A 70 2.05 -5.21 5.31
CA ASP A 70 3.42 -5.27 4.83
C ASP A 70 4.12 -6.57 5.29
N LEU A 71 4.66 -7.34 4.34
CA LEU A 71 5.30 -8.62 4.64
C LEU A 71 6.67 -8.45 5.30
N GLU A 72 7.41 -7.38 5.00
CA GLU A 72 8.72 -7.12 5.64
C GLU A 72 8.54 -6.82 7.13
N LEU A 73 7.48 -6.07 7.49
CA LEU A 73 7.13 -5.84 8.90
C LEU A 73 6.85 -7.17 9.63
N LEU A 74 6.10 -8.09 9.02
CA LEU A 74 5.84 -9.41 9.61
C LEU A 74 7.12 -10.25 9.75
N CYS A 75 8.03 -10.17 8.79
CA CYS A 75 9.35 -10.78 8.88
C CYS A 75 10.19 -10.17 10.03
N GLY A 76 10.17 -8.85 10.17
CA GLY A 76 10.83 -8.13 11.26
C GLY A 76 10.31 -8.50 12.65
N GLU A 77 9.04 -8.88 12.74
CA GLU A 77 8.42 -9.39 13.97
C GLU A 77 8.62 -10.90 14.19
N GLY A 78 9.24 -11.61 13.24
CA GLY A 78 9.44 -13.06 13.30
C GLY A 78 8.15 -13.88 13.13
N LEU A 79 7.10 -13.27 12.56
CA LEU A 79 5.82 -13.92 12.24
C LEU A 79 5.85 -14.61 10.87
N LEU A 80 6.75 -14.18 10.00
CA LEU A 80 7.06 -14.77 8.70
C LEU A 80 8.57 -14.86 8.50
N THR A 81 8.99 -15.72 7.59
CA THR A 81 10.37 -15.79 7.09
C THR A 81 10.47 -15.16 5.71
N ALA A 82 11.63 -14.60 5.37
CA ALA A 82 11.89 -14.08 4.03
C ALA A 82 11.72 -15.16 2.94
N GLU A 83 12.07 -16.41 3.27
CA GLU A 83 11.93 -17.58 2.38
C GLU A 83 10.46 -17.85 2.04
N GLU A 84 9.54 -17.74 3.02
CA GLU A 84 8.09 -17.88 2.78
C GLU A 84 7.56 -16.77 1.88
N CYS A 85 8.05 -15.53 2.05
CA CYS A 85 7.67 -14.41 1.20
C CYS A 85 8.20 -14.57 -0.23
N GLU A 86 9.43 -15.05 -0.41
CA GLU A 86 10.07 -15.19 -1.73
C GLU A 86 9.63 -16.46 -2.48
N ALA A 87 8.89 -17.37 -1.85
CA ALA A 87 8.38 -18.60 -2.47
C ALA A 87 7.34 -18.38 -3.59
N PHE A 88 6.82 -17.15 -3.74
CA PHE A 88 5.78 -16.81 -4.70
C PHE A 88 6.27 -15.86 -5.80
N PRO A 89 5.78 -16.01 -7.04
CA PRO A 89 6.08 -15.07 -8.12
C PRO A 89 5.21 -13.81 -7.99
N TRP A 90 5.81 -12.70 -7.54
CA TRP A 90 5.10 -11.42 -7.31
C TRP A 90 4.90 -10.54 -8.56
N GLY A 91 5.30 -11.04 -9.73
CA GLY A 91 5.37 -10.28 -10.98
C GLY A 91 6.68 -9.49 -11.09
N GLU A 92 7.18 -9.35 -12.32
CA GLU A 92 8.35 -8.52 -12.60
C GLU A 92 7.91 -7.05 -12.68
N LYS A 93 8.79 -6.13 -12.28
CA LYS A 93 8.66 -4.75 -12.75
C LYS A 93 8.98 -4.78 -14.23
N ASP A 94 8.00 -4.49 -15.08
CA ASP A 94 8.29 -4.05 -16.44
C ASP A 94 9.09 -2.74 -16.31
N ASP A 95 10.41 -2.84 -16.26
CA ASP A 95 11.34 -1.72 -16.41
C ASP A 95 11.30 -1.25 -17.88
N GLU A 96 10.13 -0.87 -18.38
CA GLU A 96 9.95 -0.27 -19.70
C GLU A 96 8.90 0.86 -19.64
N THR A 97 9.29 2.06 -19.15
CA THR A 97 9.27 3.32 -19.92
C THR A 97 9.88 4.49 -19.12
#